data_AF-A0A0B5DC16-F1
#
_entry.id   AF-A0A0B5DC16-F1
#
_cell.length_a   1.000
_cell.length_b   1.000
_cell.length_c   1.000
_cell.angle_alpha   90.00
_cell.angle_beta   90.00
_cell.angle_gamma   90.00
#
_symmetry.space_group_name_H-M   'P 1'
#
loop_
_entity.id
_entity.type
_entity.pdbx_description
1 polymer ?
#
loop_
_entity_poly.entity_id
_entity_poly.type
_entity_poly.pdbx_seq_one_letter_code
_entity_poly.pdbx_strand_id
1 'polypeptide(L)'
;MWDMSFADFTDNLDQISQWWTRWPDANIGGRPPAHVVVLDVDVRSGGLDTWAAINAGHTLPATFVTETGTGGLHVWFRLPYRMDLRDTAGKGIDIKHHGGLLVMPGSIHPKTGRLYRCLSWCDPAELPELPHHLQRHVFKPVKPPRPIIPVNLIKKGDGGHLVATLLAATDGTRNTTLNSVLFQAYQFGYEHRVDELLDAALTIGLDEKEIEATHRSAREGAERSAA
;
A
#
# COMPACT_ATOMS: atom_id res chain seq x y z
N MET A 1 -29.21 -9.32 4.11
CA MET A 1 -28.49 -8.09 3.69
C MET A 1 -27.53 -7.80 4.83
N TRP A 2 -26.26 -8.19 4.68
CA TRP A 2 -25.26 -8.03 5.74
C TRP A 2 -24.70 -6.62 5.63
N ASP A 3 -25.08 -5.77 6.57
CA ASP A 3 -24.44 -4.47 6.77
C ASP A 3 -23.03 -4.73 7.33
N MET A 4 -22.01 -4.38 6.54
CA MET A 4 -20.60 -4.58 6.86
C MET A 4 -19.97 -3.34 7.51
N SER A 5 -20.77 -2.40 8.00
CA SER A 5 -20.23 -1.24 8.72
C SER A 5 -19.99 -1.60 10.20
N PHE A 6 -18.71 -1.78 10.54
CA PHE A 6 -18.17 -2.25 11.84
C PHE A 6 -18.55 -3.69 12.21
N ALA A 7 -17.69 -4.65 11.86
CA ALA A 7 -17.76 -5.97 12.46
C ALA A 7 -17.43 -5.87 13.97
N ASP A 8 -18.40 -6.21 14.83
CA ASP A 8 -18.20 -6.38 16.26
C ASP A 8 -17.22 -7.54 16.48
N PHE A 9 -15.94 -7.24 16.66
CA PHE A 9 -14.96 -8.20 17.17
C PHE A 9 -14.98 -8.14 18.69
N THR A 10 -14.87 -9.32 19.31
CA THR A 10 -14.81 -9.43 20.76
C THR A 10 -13.76 -10.45 21.15
N ASP A 11 -13.06 -10.18 22.24
CA ASP A 11 -12.24 -11.13 22.97
C ASP A 11 -12.95 -11.60 24.26
N ASN A 12 -14.18 -11.14 24.50
CA ASN A 12 -14.99 -11.56 25.64
C ASN A 12 -15.48 -13.00 25.46
N LEU A 13 -14.93 -13.91 26.27
CA LEU A 13 -15.23 -15.34 26.24
C LEU A 13 -16.72 -15.66 26.43
N ASP A 14 -17.46 -14.88 27.22
CA ASP A 14 -18.90 -15.11 27.43
C ASP A 14 -19.68 -14.80 26.15
N GLN A 15 -19.34 -13.70 25.47
CA GLN A 15 -19.96 -13.33 24.21
C GLN A 15 -19.64 -14.34 23.10
N ILE A 16 -18.37 -14.76 23.01
CA ILE A 16 -17.92 -15.80 22.10
C ILE A 16 -18.69 -17.10 22.34
N SER A 17 -18.83 -17.51 23.60
CA SER A 17 -19.56 -18.73 23.98
C SER A 17 -21.05 -18.65 23.62
N GLN A 18 -21.68 -17.50 23.82
CA GLN A 18 -23.08 -17.27 23.41
C GLN A 18 -23.23 -17.34 21.89
N TRP A 19 -22.29 -16.77 21.13
CA TRP A 19 -22.31 -16.84 19.67
C TRP A 19 -22.20 -18.28 19.18
N TRP A 20 -21.23 -19.06 19.67
CA TRP A 20 -21.12 -20.46 19.26
C TRP A 20 -22.26 -21.35 19.75
N THR A 21 -22.90 -21.01 20.87
CA THR A 21 -24.13 -21.70 21.29
C THR A 21 -25.25 -21.49 20.27
N ARG A 22 -25.36 -20.29 19.71
CA ARG A 22 -26.38 -19.95 18.71
C ARG A 22 -26.02 -20.44 17.30
N TRP A 23 -24.74 -20.43 16.95
CA TRP A 23 -24.22 -20.84 15.63
C TRP A 23 -23.03 -21.78 15.82
N PRO A 24 -23.29 -23.08 16.11
CA PRO A 24 -22.23 -24.04 16.43
C PRO A 24 -21.25 -24.25 15.27
N ASP A 25 -21.73 -24.12 14.03
CA ASP A 25 -20.92 -24.30 12.81
C ASP A 25 -20.35 -22.98 12.27
N ALA A 26 -20.39 -21.90 13.05
CA ALA A 26 -19.84 -20.61 12.62
C ALA A 26 -18.33 -20.70 12.41
N ASN A 27 -17.87 -20.12 11.29
CA ASN A 27 -16.46 -19.93 11.01
C ASN A 27 -15.83 -18.87 11.94
N ILE A 28 -14.50 -18.90 12.04
CA ILE A 28 -13.72 -18.02 12.90
C ILE A 28 -13.14 -16.88 12.07
N GLY A 29 -13.52 -15.65 12.42
CA GLY A 29 -12.86 -14.44 11.96
C GLY A 29 -11.81 -13.97 12.96
N GLY A 30 -10.62 -13.60 12.47
CA GLY A 30 -9.56 -13.01 13.27
C GLY A 30 -9.10 -11.68 12.70
N ARG A 31 -8.86 -10.71 13.59
CA ARG A 31 -8.27 -9.41 13.25
C ARG A 31 -6.84 -9.34 13.78
N PRO A 32 -5.83 -9.07 12.93
CA PRO A 32 -4.46 -8.91 13.39
C PRO A 32 -4.32 -7.76 14.40
N PRO A 33 -3.47 -7.90 15.42
CA PRO A 33 -3.04 -6.77 16.24
C PRO A 33 -2.41 -5.65 15.39
N ALA A 34 -2.42 -4.41 15.88
CA ALA A 34 -1.87 -3.24 15.18
C ALA A 34 -0.38 -3.35 14.79
N HIS A 35 0.38 -4.17 15.50
CA HIS A 35 1.81 -4.40 15.25
C HIS A 35 2.08 -5.69 14.48
N VAL A 36 1.05 -6.33 13.92
CA VAL A 36 1.16 -7.59 13.18
C VAL A 36 0.73 -7.38 11.73
N VAL A 37 1.45 -8.02 10.82
CA VAL A 37 1.12 -8.09 9.40
C VAL A 37 0.96 -9.53 8.99
N VAL A 38 0.03 -9.78 8.07
CA VAL A 38 -0.19 -11.09 7.47
C VAL A 38 -0.06 -10.97 5.96
N LEU A 39 0.75 -11.84 5.37
CA LEU A 39 0.89 -11.99 3.94
C LEU A 39 -0.06 -13.10 3.50
N ASP A 40 -1.14 -12.71 2.83
CA ASP A 40 -2.19 -13.58 2.32
C ASP A 40 -1.88 -13.95 0.87
N VAL A 41 -1.34 -15.16 0.70
CA VAL A 41 -0.82 -15.71 -0.55
C VAL A 41 -1.93 -16.51 -1.24
N ASP A 42 -2.50 -15.95 -2.30
CA ASP A 42 -3.58 -16.58 -3.08
C ASP A 42 -3.04 -17.35 -4.29
N VAL A 43 -3.21 -18.67 -4.27
CA VAL A 43 -2.83 -19.57 -5.37
C VAL A 43 -3.50 -19.20 -6.69
N ARG A 44 -4.76 -18.77 -6.67
CA ARG A 44 -5.54 -18.50 -7.90
C ARG A 44 -4.99 -17.31 -8.67
N SER A 45 -4.27 -16.44 -7.98
CA SER A 45 -3.70 -15.22 -8.52
C SER A 45 -2.18 -15.33 -8.78
N GLY A 46 -1.61 -16.54 -8.66
CA GLY A 46 -0.17 -16.78 -8.82
C GLY A 46 0.66 -16.40 -7.58
N GLY A 47 0.02 -16.30 -6.41
CA GLY A 47 0.68 -15.89 -5.17
C GLY A 47 1.81 -16.81 -4.74
N LEU A 48 1.68 -18.13 -4.95
CA LEU A 48 2.73 -19.08 -4.57
C LEU A 48 4.03 -18.87 -5.36
N ASP A 49 3.93 -18.59 -6.66
CA ASP A 49 5.10 -18.31 -7.50
C ASP A 49 5.78 -17.00 -7.07
N THR A 50 4.98 -15.96 -6.83
CA THR A 50 5.47 -14.68 -6.29
C THR A 50 6.13 -14.88 -4.92
N TRP A 51 5.52 -15.67 -4.04
CA TRP A 51 6.02 -15.97 -2.71
C TRP A 51 7.35 -16.71 -2.76
N ALA A 52 7.47 -17.72 -3.63
CA ALA A 52 8.70 -18.45 -3.85
C ALA A 52 9.79 -17.54 -4.42
N ALA A 53 9.47 -16.67 -5.38
CA ALA A 53 10.43 -15.75 -5.98
C ALA A 53 10.95 -14.71 -4.98
N ILE A 54 10.08 -14.12 -4.16
CA ILE A 54 10.47 -13.13 -3.14
C ILE A 54 11.37 -13.75 -2.07
N ASN A 55 11.14 -15.03 -1.73
CA ASN A 55 11.91 -15.75 -0.71
C ASN A 55 13.10 -16.55 -1.29
N ALA A 56 13.35 -16.50 -2.59
CA ALA A 56 14.44 -17.23 -3.21
C ALA A 56 15.79 -16.81 -2.60
N GLY A 57 16.55 -17.78 -2.09
CA GLY A 57 17.84 -17.53 -1.41
C GLY A 57 17.72 -17.01 0.03
N HIS A 58 16.52 -16.95 0.60
CA HIS A 58 16.28 -16.52 1.97
C HIS A 58 15.66 -17.65 2.81
N THR A 59 16.12 -17.78 4.05
CA THR A 59 15.49 -18.66 5.05
C THR A 59 14.46 -17.86 5.83
N LEU A 60 13.23 -18.37 5.91
CA LEU A 60 12.19 -17.78 6.75
C LEU A 60 12.30 -18.29 8.19
N PRO A 61 12.14 -17.42 9.20
CA PRO A 61 12.00 -17.88 10.57
C PRO A 61 10.70 -18.69 10.71
N ALA A 62 10.69 -19.64 11.65
CA ALA A 62 9.46 -20.31 12.03
C ALA A 62 8.45 -19.28 12.53
N THR A 63 7.24 -19.31 12.00
CA THR A 63 6.17 -18.36 12.32
C THR A 63 4.81 -19.04 12.22
N PHE A 64 3.75 -18.34 12.62
CA PHE A 64 2.39 -18.82 12.45
C PHE A 64 2.01 -18.84 10.96
N VAL A 65 1.65 -20.02 10.45
CA VAL A 65 1.27 -20.24 9.05
C VAL A 65 -0.03 -21.02 8.99
N THR A 66 -1.00 -20.47 8.27
CA THR A 66 -2.28 -21.12 7.98
C THR A 66 -2.38 -21.45 6.50
N GLU A 67 -2.72 -22.69 6.15
CA GLU A 67 -3.20 -23.05 4.82
C GLU A 67 -4.67 -22.65 4.68
N THR A 68 -5.01 -21.94 3.60
CA THR A 68 -6.39 -21.53 3.33
C THR A 68 -7.15 -22.67 2.65
N GLY A 69 -8.49 -22.65 2.72
CA GLY A 69 -9.30 -23.68 2.05
C GLY A 69 -9.21 -23.69 0.51
N THR A 70 -8.47 -22.77 -0.09
CA THR A 70 -8.13 -22.74 -1.53
C THR A 70 -6.75 -23.28 -1.83
N GLY A 71 -5.95 -23.61 -0.81
CA GLY A 71 -4.55 -24.03 -0.91
C GLY A 71 -3.54 -22.88 -0.81
N GLY A 72 -4.00 -21.66 -0.50
CA GLY A 72 -3.14 -20.49 -0.26
C GLY A 72 -2.55 -20.49 1.15
N LEU A 73 -1.86 -19.41 1.51
CA LEU A 73 -1.22 -19.28 2.82
C LEU A 73 -1.54 -17.94 3.48
N HIS A 74 -1.77 -17.94 4.79
CA HIS A 74 -1.61 -16.75 5.63
C HIS A 74 -0.29 -16.89 6.40
N VAL A 75 0.67 -16.00 6.15
CA VAL A 75 1.99 -16.01 6.83
C VAL A 75 2.10 -14.77 7.71
N TRP A 76 2.28 -14.98 9.01
CA TRP A 76 2.17 -13.92 10.01
C TRP A 76 3.55 -13.43 10.46
N PHE A 77 3.69 -12.13 10.71
CA PHE A 77 4.90 -11.53 11.26
C PHE A 77 4.58 -10.33 12.14
N ARG A 78 5.46 -10.04 13.10
CA ARG A 78 5.47 -8.76 13.80
C ARG A 78 6.12 -7.68 12.93
N LEU A 79 5.51 -6.51 12.85
CA LEU A 79 6.10 -5.35 12.20
C LEU A 79 7.25 -4.78 13.04
N PRO A 80 8.44 -4.56 12.46
CA PRO A 80 9.57 -3.96 13.19
C PRO A 80 9.38 -2.47 13.44
N TYR A 81 8.58 -1.77 12.62
CA TYR A 81 8.35 -0.32 12.70
C TYR A 81 6.88 0.02 12.44
N ARG A 82 6.45 1.19 12.92
CA ARG A 82 5.16 1.78 12.57
C ARG A 82 5.33 2.68 11.34
N MET A 83 4.93 2.17 10.18
CA MET A 83 4.97 2.88 8.90
C MET A 83 3.78 2.47 8.05
N ASP A 84 3.48 3.28 7.03
CA ASP A 84 2.43 2.94 6.08
C ASP A 84 2.80 1.65 5.31
N LEU A 85 1.84 0.72 5.28
CA LEU A 85 1.96 -0.53 4.55
C LEU A 85 1.40 -0.36 3.14
N ARG A 86 1.91 -1.16 2.20
CA ARG A 86 1.31 -1.38 0.89
C ARG A 86 0.04 -2.22 1.05
N ASP A 87 -0.80 -2.23 0.02
CA ASP A 87 -1.99 -3.09 -0.01
C ASP A 87 -1.63 -4.52 -0.46
N THR A 88 -0.59 -4.67 -1.28
CA THR A 88 -0.09 -5.96 -1.78
C THR A 88 1.44 -6.02 -1.71
N ALA A 89 1.97 -7.23 -1.51
CA ALA A 89 3.41 -7.51 -1.50
C ALA A 89 3.94 -8.02 -2.85
N GLY A 90 3.07 -8.05 -3.86
CA GLY A 90 3.32 -8.59 -5.19
C GLY A 90 2.04 -9.20 -5.76
N LYS A 91 2.14 -9.74 -6.98
CA LYS A 91 0.99 -10.39 -7.62
C LYS A 91 0.50 -11.56 -6.78
N GLY A 92 -0.79 -11.55 -6.43
CA GLY A 92 -1.43 -12.62 -5.66
C GLY A 92 -1.01 -12.70 -4.19
N ILE A 93 -0.40 -11.63 -3.64
CA ILE A 93 -0.09 -11.54 -2.21
C ILE A 93 -0.67 -10.26 -1.64
N ASP A 94 -1.79 -10.39 -0.92
CA ASP A 94 -2.41 -9.29 -0.22
C ASP A 94 -1.73 -9.07 1.14
N ILE A 95 -1.64 -7.81 1.56
CA ILE A 95 -1.18 -7.44 2.90
C ILE A 95 -2.41 -7.20 3.77
N LYS A 96 -2.57 -8.02 4.82
CA LYS A 96 -3.60 -7.83 5.85
C LYS A 96 -2.95 -7.28 7.11
N HIS A 97 -3.62 -6.33 7.75
CA HIS A 97 -3.22 -5.72 9.02
C HIS A 97 -4.47 -5.43 9.85
N HIS A 98 -4.34 -4.65 10.92
CA HIS A 98 -5.44 -4.35 11.86
C HIS A 98 -6.75 -3.83 11.25
N GLY A 99 -6.73 -3.25 10.05
CA GLY A 99 -7.94 -2.82 9.35
C GLY A 99 -8.67 -3.94 8.59
N GLY A 100 -8.07 -5.11 8.49
CA GLY A 100 -8.59 -6.26 7.73
C GLY A 100 -9.02 -7.43 8.61
N LEU A 101 -9.77 -8.34 7.99
CA LEU A 101 -10.24 -9.59 8.57
C LEU A 101 -9.59 -10.78 7.87
N LEU A 102 -9.25 -11.80 8.63
CA LEU A 102 -8.83 -13.11 8.12
C LEU A 102 -9.76 -14.22 8.61
N VAL A 103 -9.87 -15.26 7.81
CA VAL A 103 -10.49 -16.52 8.25
C VAL A 103 -9.41 -17.38 8.92
N MET A 104 -9.69 -17.83 10.14
CA MET A 104 -8.71 -18.52 10.99
C MET A 104 -8.80 -20.06 10.85
N PRO A 105 -7.74 -20.81 11.22
CA PRO A 105 -7.76 -22.27 11.25
C PRO A 105 -8.98 -22.85 11.98
N GLY A 106 -9.48 -23.99 11.50
CA GLY A 106 -10.72 -24.62 11.99
C GLY A 106 -11.97 -24.22 11.20
N SER A 107 -11.91 -23.13 10.45
CA SER A 107 -13.00 -22.70 9.57
C SER A 107 -13.11 -23.56 8.30
N ILE A 108 -14.31 -23.65 7.71
CA ILE A 108 -14.58 -24.35 6.44
C ILE A 108 -14.77 -23.33 5.32
N HIS A 109 -14.01 -23.47 4.23
CA HIS A 109 -14.16 -22.61 3.06
C HIS A 109 -15.48 -22.91 2.31
N PRO A 110 -16.35 -21.91 2.08
CA PRO A 110 -17.73 -22.14 1.65
C PRO A 110 -17.86 -22.81 0.27
N LYS A 111 -16.95 -22.52 -0.68
CA LYS A 111 -17.01 -23.10 -2.03
C LYS A 111 -16.28 -24.44 -2.19
N THR A 112 -15.19 -24.67 -1.45
CA THR A 112 -14.34 -25.86 -1.62
C THR A 112 -14.63 -26.92 -0.57
N GLY A 113 -15.33 -26.58 0.52
CA GLY A 113 -15.56 -27.46 1.66
C GLY A 113 -14.29 -27.82 2.45
N ARG A 114 -13.14 -27.26 2.09
CA ARG A 114 -11.86 -27.56 2.74
C ARG A 114 -11.66 -26.71 3.98
N LEU A 115 -11.02 -27.29 4.98
CA LEU A 115 -10.64 -26.60 6.21
C LEU A 115 -9.51 -25.60 5.96
N TYR A 116 -9.54 -24.49 6.68
CA TYR A 116 -8.36 -23.69 6.98
C TYR A 116 -7.54 -24.46 8.03
N ARG A 117 -6.25 -24.70 7.77
CA ARG A 117 -5.40 -25.57 8.59
C ARG A 117 -4.20 -24.82 9.13
N CYS A 118 -3.87 -25.01 10.40
CA CYS A 118 -2.60 -24.56 10.95
C CYS A 118 -1.50 -25.48 10.42
N LEU A 119 -0.58 -24.95 9.60
CA LEU A 119 0.59 -25.68 9.12
C LEU A 119 1.78 -25.53 10.09
N SER A 120 1.88 -24.37 10.73
CA SER A 120 2.91 -24.08 11.71
C SER A 120 2.33 -23.17 12.78
N TRP A 121 2.56 -23.53 14.05
CA TRP A 121 2.11 -22.76 15.21
C TRP A 121 3.25 -21.90 15.77
N CYS A 122 2.91 -20.68 16.17
CA CYS A 122 3.74 -19.77 16.94
C CYS A 122 2.79 -18.99 17.85
N ASP A 123 3.20 -18.75 19.11
CA ASP A 123 2.42 -17.88 19.99
C ASP A 123 2.33 -16.48 19.35
N PRO A 124 1.12 -15.90 19.20
CA PRO A 124 0.96 -14.54 18.67
C PRO A 124 1.82 -13.49 19.39
N ALA A 125 2.12 -13.66 20.68
CA ALA A 125 3.01 -12.79 21.45
C ALA A 125 4.49 -12.96 21.11
N GLU A 126 4.86 -14.09 20.50
CA GLU A 126 6.24 -14.46 20.14
C GLU A 126 6.48 -14.44 18.63
N LEU A 127 5.57 -13.85 17.84
CA LEU A 127 5.73 -13.75 16.40
C LEU A 127 7.09 -13.12 16.03
N PRO A 128 7.86 -13.76 15.13
CA PRO A 128 9.13 -13.21 14.69
C PRO A 128 8.90 -11.89 13.94
N GLU A 129 9.91 -11.03 13.97
CA GLU A 129 9.90 -9.82 13.14
C GLU A 129 9.83 -10.16 11.66
N LEU A 130 9.16 -9.30 10.90
CA LEU A 130 9.11 -9.35 9.46
C LEU A 130 10.54 -9.36 8.89
N PRO A 131 10.96 -10.44 8.22
CA PRO A 131 12.29 -10.57 7.64
C PRO A 131 12.66 -9.38 6.76
N HIS A 132 13.92 -8.94 6.85
CA HIS A 132 14.40 -7.74 6.15
C HIS A 132 14.13 -7.77 4.64
N HIS A 133 14.29 -8.92 3.98
CA HIS A 133 14.05 -9.05 2.54
C HIS A 133 12.57 -8.84 2.16
N LEU A 134 11.63 -9.10 3.08
CA LEU A 134 10.19 -8.87 2.88
C LEU A 134 9.80 -7.40 3.12
N GLN A 135 10.55 -6.64 3.91
CA GLN A 135 10.19 -5.28 4.32
C GLN A 135 9.96 -4.34 3.12
N ARG A 136 10.78 -4.43 2.06
CA ARG A 136 10.62 -3.62 0.83
C ARG A 136 9.32 -3.91 0.07
N HIS A 137 8.77 -5.12 0.23
CA HIS A 137 7.51 -5.54 -0.37
C HIS A 137 6.31 -5.18 0.50
N VAL A 138 6.53 -4.95 1.80
CA VAL A 138 5.45 -4.67 2.75
C VAL A 138 5.27 -3.17 3.01
N PHE A 139 6.35 -2.44 3.22
CA PHE A 139 6.28 -1.01 3.54
C PHE A 139 6.16 -0.15 2.27
N LYS A 140 5.38 0.94 2.36
CA LYS A 140 5.43 2.00 1.36
C LYS A 140 6.79 2.70 1.44
N PRO A 141 7.37 3.10 0.29
CA PRO A 141 8.61 3.88 0.31
C PRO A 141 8.35 5.19 1.04
N VAL A 142 9.28 5.58 1.91
CA VAL A 142 9.25 6.91 2.53
C VAL A 142 9.37 7.93 1.42
N LYS A 143 8.35 8.80 1.27
CA LYS A 143 8.43 9.91 0.32
C LYS A 143 9.59 10.80 0.76
N PRO A 144 10.56 11.11 -0.11
CA PRO A 144 11.60 12.06 0.25
C PRO A 144 10.94 13.38 0.67
N PRO A 145 11.44 14.05 1.72
CA PRO A 145 10.92 15.35 2.11
C PRO A 145 10.99 16.27 0.90
N ARG A 146 9.87 16.93 0.57
CA ARG A 146 9.86 17.93 -0.50
C ARG A 146 10.82 19.05 -0.09
N PRO A 147 11.75 19.49 -0.95
CA PRO A 147 12.59 20.64 -0.64
C PRO A 147 11.69 21.84 -0.32
N ILE A 148 11.83 22.39 0.89
CA ILE A 148 11.11 23.59 1.30
C ILE A 148 11.83 24.78 0.67
N ILE A 149 11.33 25.24 -0.48
CA ILE A 149 11.80 26.49 -1.07
C ILE A 149 11.01 27.63 -0.40
N PRO A 150 11.67 28.62 0.23
CA PRO A 150 10.97 29.76 0.82
C PRO A 150 10.07 30.46 -0.21
N VAL A 151 8.79 30.60 0.11
CA VAL A 151 7.77 31.19 -0.80
C VAL A 151 8.17 32.59 -1.28
N ASN A 152 8.88 33.36 -0.46
CA ASN A 152 9.36 34.70 -0.80
C ASN A 152 10.46 34.70 -1.88
N LEU A 153 11.23 33.62 -2.01
CA LEU A 153 12.21 33.48 -3.09
C LEU A 153 11.55 33.10 -4.40
N ILE A 154 10.48 32.29 -4.35
CA ILE A 154 9.65 31.97 -5.51
C ILE A 154 9.01 33.26 -6.03
N LYS A 155 8.22 33.97 -5.20
CA LYS A 155 7.43 35.17 -5.54
C LYS A 155 8.22 36.38 -6.07
N LYS A 156 9.53 36.47 -5.82
CA LYS A 156 10.35 37.63 -6.24
C LYS A 156 10.86 37.56 -7.69
N GLY A 157 10.74 36.41 -8.35
CA GLY A 157 11.16 36.21 -9.75
C GLY A 157 9.99 36.17 -10.73
N ASP A 158 10.31 36.09 -12.02
CA ASP A 158 9.36 35.98 -13.13
C ASP A 158 8.90 34.52 -13.42
N GLY A 159 9.30 33.58 -12.56
CA GLY A 159 9.02 32.15 -12.72
C GLY A 159 10.06 31.38 -13.55
N GLY A 160 11.11 32.02 -14.10
CA GLY A 160 12.09 31.36 -14.98
C GLY A 160 12.83 30.16 -14.34
N HIS A 161 12.97 30.14 -13.02
CA HIS A 161 13.54 29.00 -12.29
C HIS A 161 12.71 27.70 -12.44
N LEU A 162 11.40 27.80 -12.69
CA LEU A 162 10.53 26.63 -12.92
C LEU A 162 10.91 25.91 -14.22
N VAL A 163 11.14 26.70 -15.27
CA VAL A 163 11.58 26.19 -16.59
C VAL A 163 12.98 25.59 -16.47
N ALA A 164 13.91 26.29 -15.80
CA ALA A 164 15.25 25.76 -15.56
C ALA A 164 15.25 24.45 -14.75
N THR A 165 14.36 24.34 -13.75
CA THR A 165 14.20 23.12 -12.95
C THR A 165 13.70 21.95 -13.80
N LEU A 166 12.74 22.21 -14.68
CA LEU A 166 12.20 21.19 -15.58
C LEU A 166 13.25 20.71 -16.59
N LEU A 167 14.00 21.63 -17.20
CA LEU A 167 15.06 21.31 -18.16
C LEU A 167 16.22 20.50 -17.53
N ALA A 168 16.44 20.65 -16.22
CA ALA A 168 17.44 19.88 -15.49
C ALA A 168 16.97 18.49 -15.04
N ALA A 169 15.72 18.10 -15.34
CA ALA A 169 15.16 16.82 -14.90
C ALA A 169 15.83 15.62 -15.59
N THR A 170 16.26 14.64 -14.78
CA THR A 170 16.84 13.38 -15.26
C THR A 170 15.80 12.36 -15.67
N ASP A 171 16.21 11.34 -16.41
CA ASP A 171 15.37 10.21 -16.82
C ASP A 171 14.68 9.57 -15.61
N GLY A 172 13.36 9.35 -15.72
CA GLY A 172 12.53 8.82 -14.64
C GLY A 172 11.98 9.87 -13.67
N THR A 173 12.45 11.13 -13.68
CA THR A 173 11.89 12.21 -12.83
C THR A 173 11.16 13.29 -13.62
N ARG A 174 11.23 13.28 -14.95
CA ARG A 174 10.71 14.32 -15.85
C ARG A 174 9.23 14.64 -15.60
N ASN A 175 8.36 13.64 -15.63
CA ASN A 175 6.92 13.87 -15.45
C ASN A 175 6.56 14.33 -14.03
N THR A 176 7.20 13.77 -13.00
CA THR A 176 7.02 14.24 -11.62
C THR A 176 7.49 15.69 -11.45
N THR A 177 8.58 16.06 -12.13
CA THR A 177 9.09 17.44 -12.13
C THR A 177 8.13 18.38 -12.85
N LEU A 178 7.60 17.99 -14.02
CA LEU A 178 6.57 18.72 -14.77
C LEU A 178 5.34 18.99 -13.89
N ASN A 179 4.83 17.97 -13.21
CA ASN A 179 3.69 18.12 -12.31
C ASN A 179 3.98 19.15 -11.19
N SER A 180 5.17 19.08 -10.60
CA SER A 180 5.59 20.00 -9.53
C SER A 180 5.68 21.45 -10.00
N VAL A 181 6.32 21.70 -11.15
CA VAL A 181 6.53 23.08 -11.64
C VAL A 181 5.23 23.70 -12.16
N LEU A 182 4.35 22.91 -12.80
CA LEU A 182 3.02 23.39 -13.20
C LEU A 182 2.14 23.69 -11.98
N PHE A 183 2.17 22.84 -10.95
CA PHE A 183 1.44 23.10 -9.71
C PHE A 183 1.92 24.40 -9.04
N GLN A 184 3.23 24.61 -8.97
CA GLN A 184 3.80 25.87 -8.45
C GLN A 184 3.42 27.07 -9.31
N ALA A 185 3.38 26.92 -10.63
CA ALA A 185 2.96 27.99 -11.53
C ALA A 185 1.53 28.45 -11.21
N TYR A 186 0.58 27.51 -11.07
CA TYR A 186 -0.80 27.83 -10.69
C TYR A 186 -0.94 28.31 -9.25
N GLN A 187 -0.18 27.75 -8.32
CA GLN A 187 -0.28 28.11 -6.90
C GLN A 187 0.23 29.53 -6.62
N PHE A 188 1.24 29.98 -7.38
CA PHE A 188 1.96 31.22 -7.10
C PHE A 188 1.80 32.31 -8.15
N GLY A 189 0.99 32.11 -9.20
CA GLY A 189 0.67 33.14 -10.18
C GLY A 189 1.67 33.25 -11.33
N TYR A 190 2.27 32.13 -11.78
CA TYR A 190 3.15 32.04 -12.95
C TYR A 190 2.49 31.39 -14.15
N GLU A 191 1.17 31.55 -14.31
CA GLU A 191 0.44 30.96 -15.44
C GLU A 191 0.96 31.43 -16.80
N HIS A 192 1.59 32.61 -16.86
CA HIS A 192 2.25 33.13 -18.06
C HIS A 192 3.49 32.32 -18.49
N ARG A 193 3.97 31.38 -17.67
CA ARG A 193 5.07 30.44 -17.99
C ARG A 193 4.57 29.05 -18.39
N VAL A 194 3.26 28.79 -18.34
CA VAL A 194 2.71 27.45 -18.59
C VAL A 194 3.09 26.96 -19.98
N ASP A 195 2.88 27.75 -21.03
CA ASP A 195 3.21 27.33 -22.40
C ASP A 195 4.70 26.98 -22.55
N GLU A 196 5.58 27.81 -21.98
CA GLU A 196 7.03 27.57 -21.95
C GLU A 196 7.40 26.28 -21.19
N LEU A 197 6.68 25.94 -20.12
CA LEU A 197 6.87 24.68 -19.40
C LEU A 197 6.40 23.47 -20.21
N LEU A 198 5.33 23.59 -21.00
CA LEU A 198 4.86 22.52 -21.89
C LEU A 198 5.87 22.31 -23.03
N ASP A 199 6.41 23.38 -23.61
CA ASP A 199 7.46 23.31 -24.63
C ASP A 199 8.76 22.69 -24.08
N ALA A 200 9.15 23.06 -22.86
CA ALA A 200 10.30 22.46 -22.18
C ALA A 200 10.07 20.96 -21.89
N ALA A 201 8.85 20.55 -21.55
CA ALA A 201 8.48 19.16 -21.35
C ALA A 201 8.64 18.31 -22.62
N LEU A 202 8.21 18.84 -23.77
CA LEU A 202 8.44 18.22 -25.07
C LEU A 202 9.94 18.10 -25.37
N THR A 203 10.71 19.16 -25.08
CA THR A 203 12.17 19.20 -25.32
C THR A 203 12.91 18.12 -24.52
N ILE A 204 12.49 17.85 -23.29
CA ILE A 204 13.05 16.76 -22.47
C ILE A 204 12.42 15.40 -22.78
N GLY A 205 11.61 15.28 -23.84
CA GLY A 205 11.13 13.99 -24.36
C GLY A 205 9.94 13.38 -23.61
N LEU A 206 9.05 14.20 -23.03
CA LEU A 206 7.74 13.74 -22.57
C LEU A 206 6.74 13.68 -23.74
N ASP A 207 5.81 12.71 -23.70
CA ASP A 207 4.73 12.57 -24.69
C ASP A 207 3.65 13.65 -24.48
N GLU A 208 3.14 14.24 -25.56
CA GLU A 208 2.03 15.20 -25.57
C GLU A 208 0.85 14.75 -24.70
N LYS A 209 0.44 13.47 -24.78
CA LYS A 209 -0.67 12.96 -23.97
C LYS A 209 -0.36 12.92 -22.48
N GLU A 210 0.89 12.61 -22.13
CA GLU A 210 1.36 12.61 -20.74
C GLU A 210 1.43 14.04 -20.20
N ILE A 211 1.88 14.99 -21.03
CA ILE A 211 1.95 16.41 -20.71
C ILE A 211 0.54 16.96 -20.44
N GLU A 212 -0.42 16.73 -21.33
CA GLU A 212 -1.81 17.19 -21.19
C GLU A 212 -2.47 16.65 -19.91
N ALA A 213 -2.30 15.35 -19.63
CA ALA A 213 -2.85 14.72 -18.42
C ALA A 213 -2.25 15.34 -17.16
N THR A 214 -0.93 15.58 -17.16
CA THR A 214 -0.19 16.14 -16.03
C THR A 214 -0.54 17.60 -15.80
N HIS A 215 -0.73 18.36 -16.87
CA HIS A 215 -1.15 19.75 -16.83
C HIS A 215 -2.51 19.92 -16.19
N ARG A 216 -3.49 19.12 -16.63
CA ARG A 216 -4.83 19.09 -16.02
C ARG A 216 -4.76 18.75 -14.54
N SER A 217 -4.02 17.70 -14.19
CA SER A 217 -3.88 17.26 -12.80
C SER A 217 -3.26 18.32 -11.90
N ALA A 218 -2.21 18.99 -12.37
CA ALA A 218 -1.52 20.04 -11.62
C ALA A 218 -2.43 21.27 -11.38
N ARG A 219 -3.18 21.69 -12.40
CA ARG A 219 -4.14 22.79 -12.32
C ARG A 219 -5.25 22.50 -11.30
N GLU A 220 -5.93 21.37 -11.43
CA GLU A 220 -6.98 20.97 -10.49
C GLU A 220 -6.44 20.83 -9.05
N GLY A 221 -5.21 20.35 -8.91
CA GLY A 221 -4.54 20.26 -7.61
C GLY A 221 -4.32 21.62 -6.96
N ALA A 222 -3.88 22.60 -7.73
CA ALA A 222 -3.65 23.96 -7.26
C ALA A 222 -4.96 24.66 -6.89
N GLU A 223 -6.00 24.52 -7.73
CA GLU A 223 -7.34 25.06 -7.48
C GLU A 223 -7.93 24.52 -6.15
N ARG A 224 -7.77 23.21 -5.87
CA ARG A 224 -8.17 22.61 -4.59
C ARG A 224 -7.39 23.11 -3.38
N SER A 225 -6.15 23.57 -3.57
CA SER A 225 -5.29 24.06 -2.48
C SER A 225 -5.55 25.54 -2.15
N ALA A 226 -6.26 26.25 -3.03
CA ALA A 226 -6.62 27.66 -2.87
C ALA A 226 -8.05 27.86 -2.30
N ALA A 227 -8.88 26.80 -2.30
CA ALA A 227 -10.22 26.76 -1.72
C ALA A 227 -10.20 26.39 -0.22
#